data_AF-A0A0S8B095-F1
#
_entry.id   AF-A0A0S8B095-F1
#
_cell.length_a   1.000
_cell.length_b   1.000
_cell.length_c   1.000
_cell.angle_alpha   90.00
_cell.angle_beta   90.00
_cell.angle_gamma   90.00
#
_symmetry.space_group_name_H-M   'P 1'
#
loop_
_entity.id
_entity.type
_entity.pdbx_description
1 polymer ?
#
loop_
_entity_poly.entity_id
_entity_poly.type
_entity_poly.pdbx_seq_one_letter_code
_entity_poly.pdbx_strand_id
1 'polypeptide(L)'
;MLAEAFREGRLTADPAFDELLASDSPAAQAYKMAAAIMKMARQQILLESKLEIHEVRLDDYAQRLETVEATMGDPDRYISNAQASRISQAVKAVAMEFSKQSGRNEYGGVYGQLYRKFEIASYRELPASKYEDAMSWLSEWYQQLTDSDLPF
;
A
#
# COMPACT_ATOMS: atom_id res chain seq x y z
N MET A 1 44.04 57.78 -43.11
CA MET A 1 43.82 59.11 -42.49
C MET A 1 42.75 58.99 -41.42
N LEU A 2 42.85 59.73 -40.30
CA LEU A 2 41.78 59.84 -39.28
C LEU A 2 40.43 60.34 -39.85
N ALA A 3 40.46 61.06 -40.98
CA ALA A 3 39.27 61.57 -41.67
C ALA A 3 38.47 60.49 -42.45
N GLU A 4 38.98 59.27 -42.56
CA GLU A 4 38.30 58.15 -43.23
C GLU A 4 37.51 57.31 -42.23
N ALA A 5 38.06 57.15 -41.01
CA ALA A 5 37.38 56.52 -39.87
C ALA A 5 36.18 57.32 -39.36
N PHE A 6 36.12 58.64 -39.60
CA PHE A 6 35.00 59.50 -39.22
C PHE A 6 33.77 59.34 -40.15
N ARG A 7 33.97 58.87 -41.39
CA ARG A 7 32.89 58.68 -42.38
C ARG A 7 32.13 57.37 -42.23
N GLU A 8 32.70 56.39 -41.54
CA GLU A 8 32.10 55.06 -41.36
C GLU A 8 31.19 54.93 -40.14
N GLY A 9 30.90 56.01 -39.40
CA GLY A 9 30.00 55.95 -38.23
C GLY A 9 30.49 55.06 -37.08
N ARG A 10 31.77 54.64 -37.11
CA ARG A 10 32.38 53.67 -36.19
C ARG A 10 32.79 54.22 -34.82
N LEU A 11 32.49 55.49 -34.51
CA LEU A 11 32.92 56.14 -33.27
C LEU A 11 31.79 56.45 -32.28
N THR A 12 30.56 55.98 -32.53
CA THR A 12 29.44 56.11 -31.59
C THR A 12 28.58 54.83 -31.58
N ALA A 13 29.22 53.67 -31.49
CA ALA A 13 28.50 52.47 -31.06
C ALA A 13 28.46 52.51 -29.54
N ASP A 14 27.31 52.85 -28.96
CA ASP A 14 27.07 52.56 -27.56
C ASP A 14 27.37 51.07 -27.35
N PRO A 15 28.23 50.70 -26.38
CA PRO A 15 28.56 49.31 -26.14
C PRO A 15 27.27 48.54 -25.90
N ALA A 16 27.13 47.40 -26.58
CA ALA A 16 25.92 46.59 -26.45
C ALA A 16 25.76 46.18 -24.98
N PHE A 17 24.52 46.12 -24.49
CA PHE A 17 24.26 45.81 -23.08
C PHE A 17 24.93 44.51 -22.63
N ASP A 18 25.01 43.50 -23.51
CA ASP A 18 25.69 42.24 -23.24
C ASP A 18 27.20 42.39 -23.07
N GLU A 19 27.84 43.33 -23.79
CA GLU A 19 29.27 43.65 -23.64
C GLU A 19 29.54 44.38 -22.32
N LEU A 20 28.66 45.33 -21.96
CA LEU A 20 28.70 46.00 -20.65
C LEU A 20 28.46 45.02 -19.50
N LEU A 21 27.57 44.04 -19.70
CA LEU A 21 27.30 43.01 -18.71
C LEU A 21 28.45 42.00 -18.62
N ALA A 22 29.19 41.75 -19.70
CA ALA A 22 30.39 40.94 -19.69
C ALA A 22 31.54 41.59 -18.90
N SER A 23 31.52 42.92 -18.72
CA SER A 23 32.50 43.62 -17.88
C SER A 23 32.43 43.22 -16.41
N ASP A 24 33.54 43.42 -15.69
CA ASP A 24 33.64 43.24 -14.23
C ASP A 24 33.29 44.50 -13.43
N SER A 25 32.52 45.42 -14.02
CA SER A 25 32.09 46.61 -13.29
C SER A 25 31.18 46.23 -12.09
N PRO A 26 31.19 47.01 -10.99
CA PRO A 26 30.30 46.76 -9.85
C PRO A 26 28.81 46.70 -10.23
N ALA A 27 28.39 47.50 -11.22
CA ALA A 27 27.02 47.50 -11.72
C ALA A 27 26.68 46.21 -12.49
N ALA A 28 27.58 45.71 -13.34
CA ALA A 28 27.41 44.44 -14.04
C ALA A 28 27.37 43.24 -13.08
N GLN A 29 28.20 43.27 -12.03
CA GLN A 29 28.16 42.25 -10.97
C GLN A 29 26.84 42.30 -10.18
N ALA A 30 26.38 43.49 -9.78
CA ALA A 30 25.10 43.65 -9.09
C ALA A 30 23.92 43.16 -9.94
N TYR A 31 23.93 43.43 -11.25
CA TYR A 31 22.94 42.91 -12.18
C TYR A 31 22.95 41.38 -12.24
N LYS A 32 24.13 40.75 -12.39
CA LYS A 32 24.27 39.28 -12.41
C LYS A 32 23.76 38.64 -11.13
N MET A 33 24.06 39.26 -9.98
CA MET A 33 23.56 38.81 -8.67
C MET A 33 22.04 38.93 -8.59
N ALA A 34 21.46 40.06 -8.99
CA ALA A 34 20.01 40.24 -9.03
C ALA A 34 19.33 39.21 -9.96
N ALA A 35 19.91 38.96 -11.13
CA ALA A 35 19.42 37.94 -12.06
C ALA A 35 19.49 36.52 -11.47
N ALA A 36 20.56 36.19 -10.75
CA ALA A 36 20.70 34.91 -10.04
C ALA A 36 19.66 34.77 -8.92
N ILE A 37 19.42 35.83 -8.14
CA ILE A 37 18.38 35.86 -7.10
C ILE A 37 16.99 35.68 -7.71
N MET A 38 16.68 36.38 -8.82
CA MET A 38 15.41 36.20 -9.53
C MET A 38 15.23 34.76 -10.03
N LYS A 39 16.29 34.17 -10.59
CA LYS A 39 16.25 32.76 -11.04
C LYS A 39 16.00 31.80 -9.87
N MET A 40 16.65 32.03 -8.73
CA MET A 40 16.45 31.24 -7.52
C MET A 40 15.03 31.39 -6.97
N ALA A 41 14.51 32.61 -6.86
CA ALA A 41 13.15 32.87 -6.41
C ALA A 41 12.11 32.17 -7.30
N ARG A 42 12.32 32.17 -8.62
CA ARG A 42 11.47 31.41 -9.56
C ARG A 42 11.50 29.91 -9.29
N GLN A 43 12.67 29.35 -8.97
CA GLN A 43 12.79 27.93 -8.64
C GLN A 43 12.11 27.61 -7.30
N GLN A 44 12.25 28.50 -6.31
CA GLN A 44 11.64 28.35 -5.00
C GLN A 44 10.11 28.28 -5.08
N ILE A 45 9.48 29.20 -5.81
CA ILE A 45 8.02 29.20 -6.04
C ILE A 45 7.55 27.87 -6.66
N LEU A 46 8.29 27.34 -7.63
CA LEU A 46 7.95 26.07 -8.25
C LEU A 46 8.07 24.89 -7.26
N LEU A 47 9.07 24.90 -6.38
CA LEU A 47 9.24 23.88 -5.35
C LEU A 47 8.11 23.95 -4.33
N GLU A 48 7.76 25.14 -3.87
CA GLU A 48 6.66 25.36 -2.93
C GLU A 48 5.34 24.83 -3.50
N SER A 49 5.03 25.15 -4.76
CA SER A 49 3.82 24.61 -5.42
C SER A 49 3.80 23.08 -5.50
N LYS A 50 4.97 22.45 -5.67
CA LYS A 50 5.06 20.98 -5.73
C LYS A 50 4.87 20.37 -4.35
N LEU A 51 5.46 20.99 -3.32
CA LEU A 51 5.31 20.54 -1.93
C LEU A 51 3.85 20.61 -1.48
N GLU A 52 3.14 21.68 -1.78
CA GLU A 52 1.71 21.84 -1.48
C GLU A 52 0.86 20.73 -2.14
N ILE A 53 1.11 20.43 -3.43
CA ILE A 53 0.43 19.33 -4.13
C ILE A 53 0.74 17.97 -3.47
N HIS A 54 1.98 17.76 -3.03
CA HIS A 54 2.39 16.52 -2.37
C HIS A 54 1.77 16.37 -0.98
N GLU A 55 1.65 17.45 -0.21
CA GLU A 55 1.01 17.47 1.10
C GLU A 55 -0.45 17.04 1.01
N VAL A 56 -1.22 17.64 0.08
CA VAL A 56 -2.62 17.24 -0.18
C VAL A 56 -2.74 15.76 -0.57
N ARG A 57 -1.79 15.24 -1.37
CA ARG A 57 -1.80 13.83 -1.78
C ARG A 57 -1.47 12.89 -0.62
N LEU A 58 -0.59 13.30 0.29
CA LEU A 58 -0.25 12.49 1.47
C LEU A 58 -1.44 12.37 2.42
N ASP A 59 -2.20 13.46 2.60
CA ASP A 59 -3.42 13.43 3.41
C ASP A 59 -4.49 12.49 2.81
N ASP A 60 -4.70 12.52 1.49
CA ASP A 60 -5.59 11.56 0.80
C ASP A 60 -5.13 10.10 1.03
N TYR A 61 -3.83 9.85 0.92
CA TYR A 61 -3.29 8.52 1.15
C TYR A 61 -3.43 8.07 2.60
N ALA A 62 -3.25 8.96 3.57
CA ALA A 62 -3.47 8.66 4.98
C ALA A 62 -4.92 8.26 5.25
N GLN A 63 -5.88 9.02 4.74
CA GLN A 63 -7.31 8.72 4.91
C GLN A 63 -7.72 7.39 4.24
N ARG A 64 -7.17 7.12 3.06
CA ARG A 64 -7.41 5.86 2.34
C ARG A 64 -6.78 4.67 3.06
N LEU A 65 -5.59 4.83 3.61
CA LEU A 65 -4.93 3.80 4.43
C LEU A 65 -5.76 3.50 5.67
N GLU A 66 -6.21 4.52 6.40
CA GLU A 66 -7.09 4.35 7.57
C GLU A 66 -8.37 3.57 7.20
N THR A 67 -8.99 3.87 6.05
CA THR A 67 -10.18 3.15 5.57
C THR A 67 -9.89 1.69 5.23
N VAL A 68 -8.76 1.42 4.58
CA VAL A 68 -8.32 0.05 4.26
C VAL A 68 -8.00 -0.71 5.53
N GLU A 69 -7.31 -0.09 6.48
CA GLU A 69 -6.99 -0.66 7.79
C GLU A 69 -8.24 -0.89 8.62
N ALA A 70 -9.26 -0.02 8.59
CA ALA A 70 -10.55 -0.28 9.23
C ALA A 70 -11.30 -1.44 8.57
N THR A 71 -11.13 -1.63 7.25
CA THR A 71 -11.76 -2.72 6.49
C THR A 71 -11.05 -4.07 6.70
N MET A 72 -9.72 -4.05 6.77
CA MET A 72 -8.88 -5.25 6.92
C MET A 72 -8.56 -5.60 8.38
N GLY A 73 -8.55 -4.59 9.26
CA GLY A 73 -8.00 -4.61 10.61
C GLY A 73 -8.99 -4.97 11.71
N ASP A 74 -9.98 -5.80 11.40
CA ASP A 74 -10.57 -6.63 12.44
C ASP A 74 -9.86 -8.00 12.43
N PRO A 75 -8.70 -8.13 13.10
CA PRO A 75 -8.00 -9.40 13.23
C PRO A 75 -8.84 -10.46 13.97
N ASP A 76 -9.92 -10.06 14.65
CA ASP A 76 -10.90 -10.94 15.28
C ASP A 76 -12.06 -11.29 14.33
N ARG A 77 -12.07 -10.76 13.09
CA ARG A 77 -13.11 -11.11 12.11
C ARG A 77 -13.07 -12.58 11.76
N TYR A 78 -11.88 -13.16 11.64
CA TYR A 78 -11.67 -14.54 11.24
C TYR A 78 -10.74 -15.28 12.21
N ILE A 79 -10.85 -16.60 12.24
CA ILE A 79 -10.01 -17.41 13.13
C ILE A 79 -8.52 -17.29 12.82
N SER A 80 -7.70 -17.44 13.86
CA SER A 80 -6.25 -17.50 13.72
C SER A 80 -5.76 -18.72 12.92
N ASN A 81 -4.52 -18.68 12.45
CA ASN A 81 -3.86 -19.81 11.77
C ASN A 81 -3.86 -21.07 12.66
N ALA A 82 -3.65 -20.89 13.97
CA ALA A 82 -3.62 -21.98 14.93
C ALA A 82 -5.00 -22.64 15.07
N GLN A 83 -6.07 -21.85 15.14
CA GLN A 83 -7.45 -22.34 15.15
C GLN A 83 -7.81 -23.05 13.85
N ALA A 84 -7.45 -22.49 12.69
CA ALA A 84 -7.67 -23.14 11.39
C ALA A 84 -6.95 -24.50 11.30
N SER A 85 -5.74 -24.60 11.85
CA SER A 85 -5.02 -25.87 11.95
C SER A 85 -5.74 -26.88 12.84
N ARG A 86 -6.30 -26.46 13.98
CA ARG A 86 -7.09 -27.33 14.86
C ARG A 86 -8.34 -27.87 14.16
N ILE A 87 -9.07 -27.01 13.44
CA ILE A 87 -10.22 -27.45 12.63
C ILE A 87 -9.77 -28.49 11.59
N SER A 88 -8.66 -28.25 10.89
CA SER A 88 -8.14 -29.23 9.92
C SER A 88 -7.82 -30.58 10.58
N GLN A 89 -7.27 -30.59 11.79
CA GLN A 89 -7.00 -31.83 12.54
C GLN A 89 -8.29 -32.54 12.96
N ALA A 90 -9.27 -31.81 13.49
CA ALA A 90 -10.58 -32.35 13.85
C ALA A 90 -11.32 -32.94 12.63
N VAL A 91 -11.31 -32.24 11.48
CA VAL A 91 -11.85 -32.75 10.21
C VAL A 91 -11.14 -34.05 9.79
N LYS A 92 -9.81 -34.13 9.90
CA LYS A 92 -9.07 -35.36 9.60
C LYS A 92 -9.47 -36.51 10.51
N ALA A 93 -9.66 -36.25 11.81
CA ALA A 93 -10.04 -37.26 12.77
C ALA A 93 -11.46 -37.80 12.50
N VAL A 94 -12.44 -36.90 12.27
CA VAL A 94 -13.80 -37.29 11.86
C VAL A 94 -13.77 -38.09 10.56
N ALA A 95 -13.04 -37.60 9.55
CA ALA A 95 -12.93 -38.27 8.26
C ALA A 95 -12.29 -39.67 8.40
N MET A 96 -11.29 -39.83 9.28
CA MET A 96 -10.64 -41.11 9.51
C MET A 96 -11.62 -42.14 10.07
N GLU A 97 -12.41 -41.79 11.09
CA GLU A 97 -13.40 -42.72 11.65
C GLU A 97 -14.52 -43.00 10.67
N PHE A 98 -14.99 -41.98 9.95
CA PHE A 98 -16.04 -42.17 8.96
C PHE A 98 -15.57 -43.05 7.79
N SER A 99 -14.31 -42.89 7.36
CA SER A 99 -13.68 -43.74 6.35
C SER A 99 -13.58 -45.21 6.77
N LYS A 100 -13.40 -45.52 8.06
CA LYS A 100 -13.42 -46.91 8.54
C LYS A 100 -14.80 -47.54 8.38
N GLN A 101 -15.87 -46.76 8.56
CA GLN A 101 -17.25 -47.23 8.41
C GLN A 101 -17.68 -47.33 6.93
N SER A 102 -17.32 -46.33 6.11
CA SER A 102 -17.76 -46.26 4.71
C SER A 102 -16.87 -47.05 3.74
N GLY A 103 -15.64 -47.36 4.13
CA GLY A 103 -14.64 -47.99 3.26
C GLY A 103 -14.09 -47.07 2.17
N ARG A 104 -14.36 -45.76 2.22
CA ARG A 104 -13.93 -44.76 1.24
C ARG A 104 -13.27 -43.56 1.93
N ASN A 105 -12.51 -42.76 1.18
CA ASN A 105 -11.95 -41.51 1.73
C ASN A 105 -13.06 -40.45 1.89
N GLU A 106 -13.38 -40.10 3.14
CA GLU A 106 -14.46 -39.18 3.49
C GLU A 106 -13.99 -37.75 3.76
N TYR A 107 -12.69 -37.45 3.61
CA TYR A 107 -12.15 -36.12 3.93
C TYR A 107 -12.85 -35.01 3.15
N GLY A 108 -13.08 -35.20 1.85
CA GLY A 108 -13.81 -34.25 1.02
C GLY A 108 -15.28 -34.11 1.43
N GLY A 109 -15.89 -35.19 1.94
CA GLY A 109 -17.26 -35.19 2.46
C GLY A 109 -17.38 -34.36 3.75
N VAL A 110 -16.48 -34.60 4.71
CA VAL A 110 -16.43 -33.86 5.99
C VAL A 110 -16.13 -32.38 5.74
N TYR A 111 -15.12 -32.07 4.92
CA TYR A 111 -14.79 -30.70 4.54
C TYR A 111 -15.97 -30.01 3.82
N GLY A 112 -16.61 -30.71 2.88
CA GLY A 112 -17.76 -30.17 2.15
C GLY A 112 -19.00 -29.93 3.02
N GLN A 113 -19.16 -30.67 4.11
CA GLN A 113 -20.19 -30.38 5.12
C GLN A 113 -19.84 -29.13 5.95
N LEU A 114 -18.59 -29.00 6.40
CA LEU A 114 -18.13 -27.79 7.10
C LEU A 114 -18.31 -26.54 6.23
N TYR A 115 -17.89 -26.61 4.96
CA TYR A 115 -18.06 -25.55 3.96
C TYR A 115 -19.53 -25.10 3.86
N ARG A 116 -20.47 -26.04 3.75
CA ARG A 116 -21.89 -25.74 3.59
C ARG A 116 -22.54 -25.23 4.88
N LYS A 117 -22.12 -25.75 6.04
CA LYS A 117 -22.71 -25.38 7.34
C LYS A 117 -22.31 -23.98 7.78
N PHE A 118 -21.06 -23.58 7.51
CA PHE A 118 -20.51 -22.30 7.95
C PHE A 118 -20.35 -21.28 6.82
N GLU A 119 -20.68 -21.65 5.58
CA GLU A 119 -20.60 -20.79 4.39
C GLU A 119 -19.19 -20.20 4.14
N ILE A 120 -18.15 -21.02 4.34
CA ILE A 120 -16.74 -20.61 4.25
C ILE A 120 -16.04 -21.22 3.03
N ALA A 121 -15.17 -20.50 2.34
CA ALA A 121 -14.40 -21.08 1.24
C ALA A 121 -13.14 -21.84 1.70
N SER A 122 -12.63 -21.49 2.90
CA SER A 122 -11.50 -22.17 3.54
C SER A 122 -11.60 -22.08 5.06
N TYR A 123 -10.84 -22.92 5.78
CA TYR A 123 -10.79 -22.88 7.25
C TYR A 123 -10.46 -21.48 7.80
N ARG A 124 -9.61 -20.71 7.10
CA ARG A 124 -9.17 -19.37 7.52
C ARG A 124 -10.27 -18.31 7.45
N GLU A 125 -11.34 -18.58 6.72
CA GLU A 125 -12.46 -17.65 6.54
C GLU A 125 -13.59 -17.90 7.53
N LEU A 126 -13.43 -18.85 8.45
CA LEU A 126 -14.38 -19.02 9.54
C LEU A 126 -14.38 -17.77 10.42
N PRO A 127 -15.54 -17.12 10.65
CA PRO A 127 -15.63 -16.03 11.59
C PRO A 127 -15.15 -16.45 12.98
N ALA A 128 -14.41 -15.60 13.70
CA ALA A 128 -13.86 -16.01 15.00
C ALA A 128 -14.95 -16.39 16.02
N SER A 129 -16.11 -15.71 15.95
CA SER A 129 -17.30 -16.01 16.77
C SER A 129 -17.91 -17.39 16.50
N LYS A 130 -17.56 -18.04 15.39
CA LYS A 130 -18.04 -19.37 14.99
C LYS A 130 -17.05 -20.49 15.27
N TYR A 131 -15.90 -20.17 15.87
CA TYR A 131 -14.88 -21.17 16.17
C TYR A 131 -15.40 -22.28 17.10
N GLU A 132 -15.97 -21.91 18.25
CA GLU A 132 -16.48 -22.88 19.23
C GLU A 132 -17.65 -23.69 18.68
N ASP A 133 -18.53 -23.06 17.90
CA ASP A 133 -19.64 -23.74 17.19
C ASP A 133 -19.11 -24.81 16.23
N ALA A 134 -18.02 -24.51 15.49
CA ALA A 134 -17.42 -25.43 14.53
C ALA A 134 -16.69 -26.59 15.22
N MET A 135 -15.96 -26.31 16.30
CA MET A 135 -15.30 -27.36 17.08
C MET A 135 -16.30 -28.28 17.75
N SER A 136 -17.33 -27.73 18.41
CA SER A 136 -18.40 -28.52 19.04
C SER A 136 -19.09 -29.42 18.03
N TRP A 137 -19.44 -28.90 16.86
CA TRP A 137 -20.05 -29.69 15.79
C TRP A 137 -19.16 -30.84 15.30
N LEU A 138 -17.85 -30.62 15.14
CA LEU A 138 -16.92 -31.68 14.74
C LEU A 138 -16.74 -32.73 15.84
N SER A 139 -16.68 -32.31 17.10
CA SER A 139 -16.55 -33.21 18.24
C SER A 139 -17.82 -34.05 18.46
N GLU A 140 -19.02 -33.46 18.29
CA GLU A 140 -20.30 -34.18 18.27
C GLU A 140 -20.37 -35.22 17.15
N TRP A 141 -19.92 -34.86 15.94
CA TRP A 141 -19.88 -35.80 14.82
C TRP A 141 -18.90 -36.95 15.09
N TYR A 142 -17.73 -36.66 15.66
CA TYR A 142 -16.79 -37.70 16.06
C TYR A 142 -17.40 -38.66 17.08
N GLN A 143 -18.10 -38.13 18.09
CA GLN A 143 -18.76 -38.92 19.13
C GLN A 143 -19.84 -39.85 18.53
N GLN A 144 -20.64 -39.36 17.58
CA GLN A 144 -21.62 -40.19 16.87
C GLN A 144 -20.99 -41.35 16.07
N LEU A 145 -19.72 -41.21 15.67
CA LEU A 145 -19.01 -42.26 14.93
C LEU A 145 -18.28 -43.26 15.84
N THR A 146 -17.95 -42.88 17.07
CA THR A 146 -17.02 -43.64 17.94
C THR A 146 -17.61 -44.03 19.29
N ASP A 147 -18.81 -43.57 19.63
CA ASP A 147 -19.45 -43.72 20.95
C ASP A 147 -18.50 -43.32 22.13
N SER A 148 -17.49 -42.48 21.85
CA SER A 148 -16.42 -42.07 22.77
C SER A 148 -16.48 -40.56 23.00
N ASP A 149 -16.08 -40.10 24.20
CA ASP A 149 -16.14 -38.69 24.58
C ASP A 149 -15.26 -37.76 23.73
N LEU A 150 -15.63 -36.47 23.73
CA LEU A 150 -15.15 -35.39 22.86
C LEU A 150 -13.60 -35.36 22.77
N PRO A 151 -13.02 -35.59 21.59
CA PRO A 151 -11.55 -35.68 21.43
C PRO A 151 -10.84 -34.33 21.23
N PHE A 152 -11.57 -33.23 21.02
CA PHE A 152 -11.03 -31.90 20.72
C PHE A 152 -11.83 -30.81 21.40
#